data_AF-A0A2P5LI61-F1
#
_entry.id   AF-A0A2P5LI61-F1
#
_cell.length_a   1.000
_cell.length_b   1.000
_cell.length_c   1.000
_cell.angle_alpha   90.00
_cell.angle_beta   90.00
_cell.angle_gamma   90.00
#
_symmetry.space_group_name_H-M   'P 1'
#
loop_
_entity.id
_entity.type
_entity.pdbx_description
1 polymer ?
#
loop_
_entity_poly.entity_id
_entity_poly.type
_entity_poly.pdbx_seq_one_letter_code
_entity_poly.pdbx_strand_id
1 'polypeptide(L)'
;RSGDDNPHRDDEPYRRALIGVYSRLAGTLEKLTGGQAARHAVAPGEPYANSWALLADLVTIDESLRVHHSEVIATQRLEPLIRAVEVFGFHLATLDLRQSSDRHEETIAELLGVARVVDDYAALPEAEKQQLLLRLLSDPRPVRLPGATYSDGATSELTIMERAREMRRLYGDEAIRHYIISHTETVSHLLEVLLLQKECGLMRGTLDPRDTQAVVADLIIVPLFETIEDLRNAAPIMQDFYALPGILKLVVNSGGQQDVMLGYSDSNKDGGILTSIWELYRASTALAEFFGPLPNVALRLFHGRGGTVGRGGGPSYDAILAQPPGTVNGQIRLTEQGEVIAAKYANPQIGHVNLELLVAATLEATLLSAHKTPAPEFLEAAEELS
;
A
#
# COMPACT_ATOMS: atom_id res chain seq x y z
N ARG A 1 -28.01 -19.69 -3.30
CA ARG A 1 -28.72 -20.98 -3.20
C ARG A 1 -27.68 -22.09 -3.23
N SER A 2 -27.88 -23.17 -2.47
CA SER A 2 -26.83 -24.18 -2.22
C SER A 2 -26.71 -25.27 -3.30
N GLY A 3 -27.72 -25.45 -4.14
CA GLY A 3 -27.81 -26.61 -5.04
C GLY A 3 -27.98 -27.94 -4.30
N ASP A 4 -28.21 -27.91 -2.98
CA ASP A 4 -28.50 -29.09 -2.17
C ASP A 4 -30.01 -29.30 -2.09
N ASP A 5 -30.49 -30.30 -2.84
CA ASP A 5 -31.89 -30.72 -2.94
C ASP A 5 -32.18 -31.95 -2.07
N ASN A 6 -31.27 -32.31 -1.14
CA ASN A 6 -31.49 -33.43 -0.25
C ASN A 6 -32.62 -33.12 0.76
N PRO A 7 -33.76 -33.85 0.72
CA PRO A 7 -34.91 -33.56 1.59
C PRO A 7 -34.60 -33.79 3.08
N HIS A 8 -33.57 -34.58 3.40
CA HIS A 8 -33.12 -34.79 4.79
C HIS A 8 -32.36 -33.60 5.38
N ARG A 9 -32.15 -32.53 4.62
CA ARG A 9 -31.43 -31.32 5.06
C ARG A 9 -32.29 -30.07 4.98
N ASP A 10 -33.59 -30.20 4.70
CA ASP A 10 -34.49 -29.06 4.58
C ASP A 10 -34.60 -28.25 5.89
N ASP A 11 -34.44 -28.92 7.03
CA ASP A 11 -34.39 -28.35 8.38
C ASP A 11 -32.98 -27.93 8.82
N GLU A 12 -31.97 -28.01 7.95
CA GLU A 12 -30.57 -27.63 8.23
C GLU A 12 -30.14 -26.37 7.45
N PRO A 13 -30.74 -25.19 7.68
CA PRO A 13 -30.55 -24.00 6.84
C PRO A 13 -29.09 -23.53 6.78
N TYR A 14 -28.38 -23.54 7.92
CA TYR A 14 -26.97 -23.15 7.97
C TYR A 14 -26.07 -24.14 7.23
N ARG A 15 -26.34 -25.46 7.32
CA ARG A 15 -25.56 -26.45 6.59
C ARG A 15 -25.77 -26.29 5.09
N ARG A 16 -27.00 -26.10 4.64
CA ARG A 16 -27.29 -25.81 3.23
C ARG A 16 -26.56 -24.55 2.77
N ALA A 17 -26.65 -23.45 3.52
CA ALA A 17 -25.94 -22.22 3.21
C ALA A 17 -24.43 -22.46 3.04
N LEU A 18 -23.80 -23.14 4.00
CA LEU A 18 -22.37 -23.45 3.97
C LEU A 18 -21.96 -24.40 2.83
N ILE A 19 -22.82 -25.33 2.42
CA ILE A 19 -22.61 -26.14 1.21
C ILE A 19 -22.56 -25.26 -0.03
N GLY A 20 -23.45 -24.26 -0.11
CA GLY A 20 -23.44 -23.26 -1.17
C GLY A 20 -22.15 -22.43 -1.17
N VAL A 21 -21.78 -21.88 -0.01
CA VAL A 21 -20.54 -21.10 0.17
C VAL A 21 -19.32 -21.93 -0.23
N TYR A 22 -19.23 -23.19 0.21
CA TYR A 22 -18.14 -24.09 -0.14
C TYR A 22 -18.07 -24.37 -1.65
N SER A 23 -19.22 -24.57 -2.29
CA SER A 23 -19.30 -24.83 -3.73
C SER A 23 -18.83 -23.63 -4.56
N ARG A 24 -19.19 -22.40 -4.12
CA ARG A 24 -18.69 -21.16 -4.74
C ARG A 24 -17.20 -20.95 -4.49
N LEU A 25 -16.71 -21.26 -3.29
CA LEU A 25 -15.28 -21.23 -2.96
C LEU A 25 -14.48 -22.21 -3.82
N ALA A 26 -14.99 -23.43 -4.05
CA ALA A 26 -14.36 -24.42 -4.91
C ALA A 26 -14.23 -23.90 -6.35
N GLY A 27 -15.31 -23.32 -6.91
CA GLY A 27 -15.26 -22.68 -8.22
C GLY A 27 -14.32 -21.47 -8.27
N THR A 28 -14.21 -20.72 -7.16
CA THR A 28 -13.27 -19.59 -7.04
C THR A 28 -11.82 -20.08 -7.06
N LEU A 29 -11.50 -21.15 -6.33
CA LEU A 29 -10.18 -21.77 -6.32
C LEU A 29 -9.77 -22.25 -7.73
N GLU A 30 -10.68 -22.94 -8.43
CA GLU A 30 -10.45 -23.40 -9.79
C GLU A 30 -10.23 -22.23 -10.75
N LYS A 31 -11.08 -21.19 -10.68
CA LYS A 31 -10.96 -20.00 -11.52
C LYS A 31 -9.64 -19.25 -11.31
N LEU A 32 -9.18 -19.12 -10.06
CA LEU A 32 -8.00 -18.32 -9.72
C LEU A 32 -6.69 -19.10 -9.88
N THR A 33 -6.68 -20.40 -9.58
CA THR A 33 -5.43 -21.18 -9.50
C THR A 33 -5.39 -22.40 -10.40
N GLY A 34 -6.52 -22.81 -10.99
CA GLY A 34 -6.67 -24.11 -11.66
C GLY A 34 -6.66 -25.29 -10.68
N GLY A 35 -6.57 -25.03 -9.37
CA GLY A 35 -6.55 -26.06 -8.33
C GLY A 35 -7.94 -26.65 -8.08
N GLN A 36 -7.97 -27.87 -7.56
CA GLN A 36 -9.19 -28.55 -7.17
C GLN A 36 -9.36 -28.53 -5.65
N ALA A 37 -10.59 -28.27 -5.19
CA ALA A 37 -10.90 -28.27 -3.77
C ALA A 37 -10.74 -29.68 -3.17
N ALA A 38 -10.23 -29.75 -1.94
CA ALA A 38 -9.96 -31.03 -1.28
C ALA A 38 -11.21 -31.90 -1.05
N ARG A 39 -12.40 -31.29 -0.98
CA ARG A 39 -13.68 -31.99 -0.95
C ARG A 39 -14.45 -31.63 -2.21
N HIS A 40 -15.16 -32.62 -2.77
CA HIS A 40 -16.04 -32.36 -3.90
C HIS A 40 -17.23 -31.51 -3.46
N ALA A 41 -17.49 -30.44 -4.20
CA ALA A 41 -18.72 -29.66 -4.03
C ALA A 41 -19.94 -30.53 -4.37
N VAL A 42 -21.05 -30.35 -3.66
CA VAL A 42 -22.30 -31.10 -3.89
C VAL A 42 -22.88 -30.78 -5.27
N ALA A 43 -22.74 -29.53 -5.71
CA ALA A 43 -23.01 -29.06 -7.06
C ALA A 43 -21.99 -27.97 -7.43
N PRO A 44 -21.64 -27.78 -8.72
CA PRO A 44 -20.82 -26.66 -9.14
C PRO A 44 -21.48 -25.33 -8.75
N GLY A 45 -20.79 -24.52 -7.94
CA GLY A 45 -21.25 -23.18 -7.55
C GLY A 45 -20.62 -22.10 -8.44
N GLU A 46 -21.36 -21.02 -8.70
CA GLU A 46 -20.80 -19.85 -9.37
C GLU A 46 -19.68 -19.23 -8.52
N PRO A 47 -18.46 -19.06 -9.07
CA PRO A 47 -17.34 -18.46 -8.33
C PRO A 47 -17.70 -17.10 -7.72
N TYR A 48 -17.11 -16.78 -6.57
CA TYR A 48 -17.20 -15.44 -6.00
C TYR A 48 -16.53 -14.43 -6.93
N ALA A 49 -17.15 -13.25 -7.07
CA ALA A 49 -16.56 -12.16 -7.83
C ALA A 49 -15.30 -11.59 -7.12
N ASN A 50 -15.32 -11.55 -5.78
CA ASN A 50 -14.23 -11.10 -4.93
C ASN A 50 -14.45 -11.61 -3.48
N SER A 51 -13.48 -11.39 -2.60
CA SER A 51 -13.56 -11.78 -1.19
C SER A 51 -14.67 -11.07 -0.42
N TRP A 52 -15.04 -9.84 -0.81
CA TRP A 52 -16.15 -9.10 -0.19
C TRP A 52 -17.51 -9.78 -0.40
N ALA A 53 -17.71 -10.43 -1.55
CA ALA A 53 -18.92 -11.21 -1.80
C ALA A 53 -18.98 -12.47 -0.92
N LEU A 54 -17.83 -13.10 -0.60
CA LEU A 54 -17.77 -14.16 0.39
C LEU A 54 -18.05 -13.62 1.80
N LEU A 55 -17.44 -12.49 2.15
CA LEU A 55 -17.65 -11.85 3.45
C LEU A 55 -19.14 -11.55 3.68
N ALA A 56 -19.84 -11.02 2.68
CA ALA A 56 -21.28 -10.74 2.77
C ALA A 56 -22.12 -11.99 3.07
N ASP A 57 -21.81 -13.12 2.43
CA ASP A 57 -22.48 -14.40 2.70
C ASP A 57 -22.21 -14.87 4.15
N LEU A 58 -20.97 -14.72 4.64
CA LEU A 58 -20.60 -15.11 6.01
C LEU A 58 -21.26 -14.19 7.06
N VAL A 59 -21.30 -12.89 6.83
CA VAL A 59 -21.96 -11.91 7.71
C VAL A 59 -23.46 -12.18 7.79
N THR A 60 -24.10 -12.55 6.67
CA THR A 60 -25.52 -12.95 6.66
C THR A 60 -25.78 -14.15 7.59
N ILE A 61 -24.86 -15.12 7.60
CA ILE A 61 -24.94 -16.29 8.51
C ILE A 61 -24.73 -15.86 9.96
N ASP A 62 -23.76 -14.97 10.23
CA ASP A 62 -23.47 -14.44 11.57
C ASP A 62 -24.67 -13.71 12.16
N GLU A 63 -25.27 -12.78 11.40
CA GLU A 63 -26.45 -12.02 11.80
C GLU A 63 -27.62 -12.95 12.15
N SER A 64 -27.88 -13.96 11.32
CA SER A 64 -28.94 -14.95 11.56
C SER A 64 -28.69 -15.75 12.84
N LEU A 65 -27.45 -16.22 13.07
CA LEU A 65 -27.10 -16.94 14.29
C LEU A 65 -27.31 -16.08 15.55
N ARG A 66 -26.95 -14.80 15.51
CA ARG A 66 -27.15 -13.88 16.65
C ARG A 66 -28.62 -13.63 16.94
N VAL A 67 -29.42 -13.37 15.90
CA VAL A 67 -30.89 -13.20 16.04
C VAL A 67 -31.54 -14.42 16.66
N HIS A 68 -31.03 -15.63 16.36
CA HIS A 68 -31.54 -16.88 16.89
C HIS A 68 -30.77 -17.41 18.11
N HIS A 69 -30.17 -16.50 18.90
CA HIS A 69 -29.52 -16.80 20.19
C HIS A 69 -28.41 -17.87 20.14
N SER A 70 -27.74 -18.00 18.99
CA SER A 70 -26.64 -18.94 18.74
C SER A 70 -25.27 -18.24 18.72
N GLU A 71 -25.14 -17.13 19.44
CA GLU A 71 -23.96 -16.26 19.47
C GLU A 71 -22.67 -16.99 19.84
N VAL A 72 -22.72 -17.93 20.80
CA VAL A 72 -21.53 -18.72 21.21
C VAL A 72 -20.90 -19.47 20.02
N ILE A 73 -21.73 -20.01 19.12
CA ILE A 73 -21.25 -20.72 17.92
C ILE A 73 -20.66 -19.73 16.92
N ALA A 74 -21.35 -18.60 16.71
CA ALA A 74 -20.89 -17.54 15.81
C ALA A 74 -19.51 -17.02 16.23
N THR A 75 -19.35 -16.67 17.51
CA THR A 75 -18.10 -16.13 18.05
C THR A 75 -16.94 -17.11 18.00
N GLN A 76 -17.16 -18.39 18.30
CA GLN A 76 -16.05 -19.34 18.35
C GLN A 76 -15.61 -19.89 16.99
N ARG A 77 -16.50 -19.87 15.98
CA ARG A 77 -16.27 -20.61 14.72
C ARG A 77 -16.38 -19.75 13.47
N LEU A 78 -17.31 -18.79 13.46
CA LEU A 78 -17.58 -17.98 12.28
C LEU A 78 -16.80 -16.66 12.29
N GLU A 79 -16.74 -15.97 13.43
CA GLU A 79 -15.96 -14.73 13.58
C GLU A 79 -14.49 -14.89 13.17
N PRO A 80 -13.75 -15.97 13.54
CA PRO A 80 -12.37 -16.15 13.08
C PRO A 80 -12.26 -16.30 11.55
N LEU A 81 -13.25 -16.92 10.91
CA LEU A 81 -13.29 -17.06 9.45
C LEU A 81 -13.62 -15.73 8.78
N ILE A 82 -14.61 -14.99 9.29
CA ILE A 82 -14.94 -13.63 8.85
C ILE A 82 -13.68 -12.76 8.93
N ARG A 83 -12.99 -12.78 10.08
CA ARG A 83 -11.76 -12.03 10.28
C ARG A 83 -10.64 -12.46 9.32
N ALA A 84 -10.51 -13.75 9.05
CA ALA A 84 -9.54 -14.23 8.06
C ALA A 84 -9.85 -13.71 6.65
N VAL A 85 -11.13 -13.64 6.25
CA VAL A 85 -11.52 -13.07 4.95
C VAL A 85 -11.28 -11.56 4.89
N GLU A 86 -11.55 -10.82 5.97
CA GLU A 86 -11.24 -9.39 6.08
C GLU A 86 -9.74 -9.10 5.95
N VAL A 87 -8.89 -9.92 6.57
CA VAL A 87 -7.44 -9.69 6.63
C VAL A 87 -6.72 -10.22 5.38
N PHE A 88 -7.09 -11.39 4.88
CA PHE A 88 -6.33 -12.10 3.84
C PHE A 88 -7.02 -12.09 2.47
N GLY A 89 -8.33 -11.88 2.42
CA GLY A 89 -9.12 -11.95 1.19
C GLY A 89 -8.83 -13.20 0.36
N PHE A 90 -8.75 -13.02 -0.97
CA PHE A 90 -8.30 -14.07 -1.91
C PHE A 90 -6.84 -13.91 -2.36
N HIS A 91 -6.11 -12.95 -1.78
CA HIS A 91 -4.72 -12.64 -2.15
C HIS A 91 -3.70 -13.10 -1.09
N LEU A 92 -4.16 -13.51 0.11
CA LEU A 92 -3.37 -13.91 1.27
C LEU A 92 -2.51 -12.79 1.85
N ALA A 93 -1.65 -12.17 1.06
CA ALA A 93 -0.82 -11.04 1.45
C ALA A 93 -0.81 -10.01 0.32
N THR A 94 -0.90 -8.73 0.68
CA THR A 94 -0.66 -7.63 -0.27
C THR A 94 0.80 -7.65 -0.69
N LEU A 95 1.05 -7.60 -2.00
CA LEU A 95 2.38 -7.47 -2.57
C LEU A 95 2.67 -6.00 -2.87
N ASP A 96 3.82 -5.52 -2.42
CA ASP A 96 4.34 -4.21 -2.77
C ASP A 96 5.26 -4.32 -3.98
N LEU A 97 5.11 -3.42 -4.94
CA LEU A 97 6.08 -3.24 -6.02
C LEU A 97 7.16 -2.26 -5.56
N ARG A 98 8.42 -2.51 -5.94
CA ARG A 98 9.53 -1.60 -5.65
C ARG A 98 10.50 -1.57 -6.82
N GLN A 99 10.90 -0.38 -7.24
CA GLN A 99 11.88 -0.15 -8.30
C GLN A 99 12.65 1.17 -8.06
N SER A 100 13.82 1.36 -8.66
CA SER A 100 14.55 2.64 -8.58
C SER A 100 14.01 3.68 -9.56
N SER A 101 14.06 4.95 -9.16
CA SER A 101 13.74 6.12 -9.98
C SER A 101 14.48 6.10 -11.33
N ASP A 102 15.77 5.76 -11.35
CA ASP A 102 16.56 5.67 -12.59
C ASP A 102 15.92 4.79 -13.67
N ARG A 103 15.30 3.67 -13.28
CA ARG A 103 14.62 2.76 -14.22
C ARG A 103 13.33 3.35 -14.76
N HIS A 104 12.65 4.17 -13.96
CA HIS A 104 11.48 4.92 -14.39
C HIS A 104 11.89 5.98 -15.40
N GLU A 105 12.92 6.77 -15.10
CA GLU A 105 13.45 7.79 -16.01
C GLU A 105 13.89 7.18 -17.34
N GLU A 106 14.67 6.10 -17.33
CA GLU A 106 15.10 5.38 -18.54
C GLU A 106 13.89 4.95 -19.40
N THR A 107 12.87 4.37 -18.75
CA THR A 107 11.65 3.90 -19.44
C THR A 107 10.86 5.08 -20.02
N ILE A 108 10.68 6.16 -19.25
CA ILE A 108 9.97 7.36 -19.69
C ILE A 108 10.73 8.04 -20.83
N ALA A 109 12.04 8.19 -20.74
CA ALA A 109 12.88 8.75 -21.79
C ALA A 109 12.71 7.98 -23.11
N GLU A 110 12.74 6.65 -23.06
CA GLU A 110 12.54 5.82 -24.24
C GLU A 110 11.12 5.96 -24.83
N LEU A 111 10.08 5.90 -23.98
CA LEU A 111 8.70 6.11 -24.42
C LEU A 111 8.53 7.45 -25.14
N LEU A 112 9.08 8.52 -24.58
CA LEU A 112 8.99 9.87 -25.12
C LEU A 112 9.80 10.06 -26.41
N GLY A 113 11.00 9.48 -26.48
CA GLY A 113 11.84 9.52 -27.68
C GLY A 113 11.21 8.76 -28.85
N VAL A 114 10.68 7.56 -28.60
CA VAL A 114 9.95 6.76 -29.60
C VAL A 114 8.69 7.49 -30.09
N ALA A 115 7.96 8.13 -29.18
CA ALA A 115 6.79 8.94 -29.50
C ALA A 115 7.12 10.32 -30.13
N ARG A 116 8.41 10.69 -30.20
CA ARG A 116 8.91 11.99 -30.69
C ARG A 116 8.32 13.17 -29.93
N VAL A 117 8.14 13.02 -28.62
CA VAL A 117 7.66 14.09 -27.72
C VAL A 117 8.82 14.95 -27.27
N VAL A 118 9.93 14.33 -26.86
CA VAL A 118 11.21 14.97 -26.54
C VAL A 118 12.33 13.98 -26.85
N ASP A 119 13.45 14.49 -27.38
CA ASP A 119 14.57 13.64 -27.80
C ASP A 119 15.45 13.19 -26.62
N ASP A 120 15.70 14.08 -25.65
CA ASP A 120 16.51 13.80 -24.46
C ASP A 120 15.78 14.27 -23.21
N TYR A 121 14.94 13.39 -22.67
CA TYR A 121 14.16 13.66 -21.45
C TYR A 121 15.06 13.81 -20.21
N ALA A 122 16.09 12.98 -20.09
CA ALA A 122 16.96 12.95 -18.91
C ALA A 122 17.72 14.28 -18.73
N ALA A 123 18.10 14.93 -19.83
CA ALA A 123 18.78 16.22 -19.82
C ALA A 123 17.88 17.42 -19.48
N LEU A 124 16.55 17.25 -19.40
CA LEU A 124 15.65 18.35 -19.06
C LEU A 124 15.84 18.81 -17.61
N PRO A 125 15.80 20.11 -17.35
CA PRO A 125 15.68 20.63 -15.98
C PRO A 125 14.42 20.11 -15.29
N GLU A 126 14.46 19.95 -13.97
CA GLU A 126 13.35 19.40 -13.17
C GLU A 126 12.01 20.11 -13.43
N ALA A 127 12.01 21.45 -13.51
CA ALA A 127 10.80 22.22 -13.80
C ALA A 127 10.21 21.91 -15.19
N GLU A 128 11.06 21.64 -16.18
CA GLU A 128 10.64 21.26 -17.53
C GLU A 128 10.12 19.82 -17.57
N LYS A 129 10.74 18.89 -16.82
CA LYS A 129 10.23 17.53 -16.62
C LYS A 129 8.82 17.56 -16.02
N GLN A 130 8.61 18.31 -14.93
CA GLN A 130 7.30 18.43 -14.30
C GLN A 130 6.23 18.98 -15.27
N GLN A 131 6.55 20.06 -15.99
CA GLN A 131 5.62 20.65 -16.97
C GLN A 131 5.26 19.66 -18.08
N LEU A 132 6.26 18.94 -18.59
CA LEU A 132 6.06 17.92 -19.61
C LEU A 132 5.16 16.78 -19.10
N LEU A 133 5.49 16.20 -17.95
CA LEU A 133 4.75 15.08 -17.37
C LEU A 133 3.31 15.46 -17.04
N LEU A 134 3.08 16.63 -16.46
CA LEU A 134 1.72 17.13 -16.17
C LEU A 134 0.88 17.30 -17.44
N ARG A 135 1.49 17.82 -18.52
CA ARG A 135 0.83 17.90 -19.82
C ARG A 135 0.43 16.52 -20.34
N LEU A 136 1.31 15.52 -20.21
CA LEU A 136 1.06 14.16 -20.66
C LEU A 136 0.04 13.41 -19.78
N LEU A 137 0.04 13.68 -18.48
CA LEU A 137 -0.94 13.16 -17.52
C LEU A 137 -2.33 13.77 -17.71
N SER A 138 -2.41 14.97 -18.30
CA SER A 138 -3.65 15.64 -18.69
C SER A 138 -4.13 15.25 -20.09
N ASP A 139 -3.26 14.70 -20.93
CA ASP A 139 -3.61 14.27 -22.29
C ASP A 139 -4.28 12.88 -22.24
N PRO A 140 -5.51 12.70 -22.75
CA PRO A 140 -6.17 11.40 -22.78
C PRO A 140 -5.52 10.41 -23.75
N ARG A 141 -4.64 10.86 -24.65
CA ARG A 141 -3.93 10.00 -25.59
C ARG A 141 -2.75 9.31 -24.88
N PRO A 142 -2.52 8.02 -25.14
CA PRO A 142 -1.33 7.34 -24.64
C PRO A 142 -0.09 7.89 -25.34
N VAL A 143 1.00 7.99 -24.58
CA VAL A 143 2.35 8.24 -25.11
C VAL A 143 2.91 6.99 -25.76
N ARG A 144 2.61 5.82 -25.19
CA ARG A 144 3.07 4.55 -25.75
C ARG A 144 2.46 4.31 -27.13
N LEU A 145 3.31 4.08 -28.13
CA LEU A 145 2.89 3.84 -29.50
C LEU A 145 2.50 2.36 -29.70
N PRO A 146 1.26 2.06 -30.13
CA PRO A 146 0.87 0.70 -30.46
C PRO A 146 1.74 0.12 -31.59
N GLY A 147 2.32 -1.06 -31.37
CA GLY A 147 3.14 -1.76 -32.36
C GLY A 147 4.60 -1.30 -32.44
N ALA A 148 5.02 -0.31 -31.64
CA ALA A 148 6.43 0.02 -31.51
C ALA A 148 7.20 -1.07 -30.75
N THR A 149 8.47 -1.23 -31.08
CA THR A 149 9.41 -2.09 -30.34
C THR A 149 10.19 -1.23 -29.37
N TYR A 150 10.22 -1.66 -28.10
CA TYR A 150 10.98 -1.03 -27.03
C TYR A 150 12.13 -1.96 -26.62
N SER A 151 13.09 -1.42 -25.88
CA SER A 151 14.17 -2.18 -25.27
C SER A 151 13.65 -3.24 -24.31
N ASP A 152 14.48 -4.23 -24.00
CA ASP A 152 14.14 -5.27 -23.02
C ASP A 152 13.87 -4.67 -21.63
N GLY A 153 14.59 -3.60 -21.27
CA GLY A 153 14.41 -2.87 -20.01
C GLY A 153 13.03 -2.22 -19.92
N ALA A 154 12.70 -1.34 -20.88
CA ALA A 154 11.38 -0.68 -20.92
C ALA A 154 10.23 -1.69 -21.05
N THR A 155 10.43 -2.75 -21.85
CA THR A 155 9.44 -3.83 -21.99
C THR A 155 9.21 -4.56 -20.67
N SER A 156 10.27 -4.84 -19.91
CA SER A 156 10.18 -5.47 -18.59
C SER A 156 9.39 -4.61 -17.60
N GLU A 157 9.70 -3.32 -17.48
CA GLU A 157 9.02 -2.40 -16.56
C GLU A 157 7.53 -2.26 -16.88
N LEU A 158 7.19 -2.08 -18.16
CA LEU A 158 5.80 -2.02 -18.62
C LEU A 158 5.06 -3.34 -18.34
N THR A 159 5.71 -4.48 -18.59
CA THR A 159 5.12 -5.79 -18.34
C THR A 159 4.82 -5.99 -16.85
N ILE A 160 5.70 -5.56 -15.95
CA ILE A 160 5.45 -5.66 -14.50
C ILE A 160 4.20 -4.88 -14.09
N MET A 161 4.04 -3.64 -14.56
CA MET A 161 2.85 -2.84 -14.26
C MET A 161 1.57 -3.40 -14.90
N GLU A 162 1.63 -3.90 -16.14
CA GLU A 162 0.50 -4.58 -16.77
C GLU A 162 0.09 -5.84 -16.02
N ARG A 163 1.05 -6.63 -15.55
CA ARG A 163 0.80 -7.79 -14.69
C ARG A 163 0.21 -7.38 -13.36
N ALA A 164 0.64 -6.27 -12.78
CA ALA A 164 0.04 -5.76 -11.55
C ALA A 164 -1.45 -5.46 -11.75
N ARG A 165 -1.82 -4.81 -12.87
CA ARG A 165 -3.23 -4.57 -13.23
C ARG A 165 -4.01 -5.87 -13.36
N GLU A 166 -3.44 -6.88 -14.02
CA GLU A 166 -4.08 -8.21 -14.14
C GLU A 166 -4.27 -8.89 -12.79
N MET A 167 -3.25 -8.87 -11.92
CA MET A 167 -3.32 -9.47 -10.58
C MET A 167 -4.39 -8.80 -9.72
N ARG A 168 -4.50 -7.46 -9.77
CA ARG A 168 -5.59 -6.73 -9.08
C ARG A 168 -6.96 -7.12 -9.59
N ARG A 169 -7.13 -7.30 -10.91
CA ARG A 169 -8.41 -7.77 -11.49
C ARG A 169 -8.77 -9.19 -11.06
N LEU A 170 -7.79 -10.07 -10.87
CA LEU A 170 -8.01 -11.46 -10.48
C LEU A 170 -8.22 -11.63 -8.98
N TYR A 171 -7.36 -11.02 -8.17
CA TYR A 171 -7.28 -11.25 -6.72
C TYR A 171 -7.84 -10.10 -5.86
N GLY A 172 -8.32 -9.04 -6.51
CA GLY A 172 -8.88 -7.85 -5.88
C GLY A 172 -7.87 -6.71 -5.71
N ASP A 173 -8.39 -5.51 -5.45
CA ASP A 173 -7.60 -4.28 -5.36
C ASP A 173 -6.52 -4.31 -4.26
N GLU A 174 -6.75 -5.09 -3.19
CA GLU A 174 -5.83 -5.27 -2.07
C GLU A 174 -4.64 -6.20 -2.37
N ALA A 175 -4.65 -6.91 -3.51
CA ALA A 175 -3.56 -7.81 -3.88
C ALA A 175 -2.25 -7.06 -4.14
N ILE A 176 -2.34 -5.87 -4.74
CA ILE A 176 -1.22 -4.95 -5.00
C ILE A 176 -1.74 -3.54 -4.80
N ARG A 177 -1.17 -2.83 -3.83
CA ARG A 177 -1.62 -1.47 -3.45
C ARG A 177 -0.57 -0.40 -3.60
N HIS A 178 0.71 -0.77 -3.47
CA HIS A 178 1.80 0.19 -3.35
C HIS A 178 2.82 -0.01 -4.45
N TYR A 179 3.30 1.11 -4.97
CA TYR A 179 4.45 1.19 -5.84
C TYR A 179 5.52 2.07 -5.19
N ILE A 180 6.58 1.45 -4.69
CA ILE A 180 7.67 2.09 -3.94
C ILE A 180 8.76 2.54 -4.91
N ILE A 181 9.12 3.82 -4.83
CA ILE A 181 10.18 4.44 -5.63
C ILE A 181 11.43 4.55 -4.76
N SER A 182 12.42 3.69 -5.01
CA SER A 182 13.74 3.79 -4.35
C SER A 182 14.50 4.98 -4.92
N HIS A 183 15.36 5.61 -4.12
CA HIS A 183 16.12 6.80 -4.52
C HIS A 183 15.22 7.95 -5.02
N THR A 184 14.22 8.33 -4.21
CA THR A 184 13.37 9.49 -4.55
C THR A 184 14.07 10.80 -4.19
N GLU A 185 14.47 11.58 -5.19
CA GLU A 185 15.21 12.85 -5.02
C GLU A 185 14.45 14.07 -5.56
N THR A 186 13.44 13.87 -6.43
CA THR A 186 12.73 14.95 -7.13
C THR A 186 11.23 14.67 -7.25
N VAL A 187 10.45 15.68 -7.64
CA VAL A 187 9.00 15.54 -7.87
C VAL A 187 8.73 14.77 -9.16
N SER A 188 9.58 14.93 -10.19
CA SER A 188 9.46 14.20 -11.45
C SER A 188 9.47 12.68 -11.27
N HIS A 189 10.25 12.13 -10.31
CA HIS A 189 10.22 10.69 -10.01
C HIS A 189 8.81 10.18 -9.66
N LEU A 190 8.01 10.96 -8.90
CA LEU A 190 6.63 10.60 -8.58
C LEU A 190 5.72 10.68 -9.82
N LEU A 191 5.90 11.73 -10.63
CA LEU A 191 5.12 11.96 -11.84
C LEU A 191 5.42 10.92 -12.94
N GLU A 192 6.65 10.43 -13.03
CA GLU A 192 7.07 9.38 -13.95
C GLU A 192 6.32 8.08 -13.66
N VAL A 193 6.28 7.65 -12.41
CA VAL A 193 5.50 6.46 -12.00
C VAL A 193 4.01 6.68 -12.22
N LEU A 194 3.49 7.88 -11.98
CA LEU A 194 2.09 8.18 -12.29
C LEU A 194 1.79 8.07 -13.79
N LEU A 195 2.72 8.53 -14.64
CA LEU A 195 2.61 8.41 -16.10
C LEU A 195 2.68 6.94 -16.51
N LEU A 196 3.59 6.14 -15.93
CA LEU A 196 3.64 4.70 -16.17
C LEU A 196 2.34 4.00 -15.75
N GLN A 197 1.73 4.39 -14.61
CA GLN A 197 0.42 3.89 -14.22
C GLN A 197 -0.66 4.22 -15.27
N LYS A 198 -0.68 5.45 -15.80
CA LYS A 198 -1.58 5.83 -16.91
C LYS A 198 -1.36 4.98 -18.15
N GLU A 199 -0.12 4.85 -18.61
CA GLU A 199 0.20 4.12 -19.84
C GLU A 199 -0.04 2.60 -19.71
N CYS A 200 -0.01 2.05 -18.50
CA CYS A 200 -0.31 0.64 -18.23
C CYS A 200 -1.79 0.39 -17.85
N GLY A 201 -2.62 1.44 -17.78
CA GLY A 201 -4.04 1.35 -17.43
C GLY A 201 -4.29 1.02 -15.95
N LEU A 202 -3.38 1.45 -15.08
CA LEU A 202 -3.51 1.55 -13.62
C LEU A 202 -3.92 2.97 -13.18
N MET A 203 -4.29 3.84 -14.12
CA MET A 203 -4.91 5.12 -13.83
C MET A 203 -6.15 5.26 -14.71
N ARG A 204 -7.23 5.78 -14.13
CA ARG A 204 -8.49 6.09 -14.79
C ARG A 204 -8.67 7.60 -14.81
N GLY A 205 -9.14 8.15 -15.93
CA GLY A 205 -9.19 9.60 -16.15
C GLY A 205 -7.80 10.21 -16.35
N THR A 206 -7.76 11.54 -16.42
CA THR A 206 -6.55 12.34 -16.60
C THR A 206 -6.46 13.43 -15.52
N LEU A 207 -5.31 14.12 -15.43
CA LEU A 207 -5.19 15.32 -14.58
C LEU A 207 -5.88 16.55 -15.19
N ASP A 208 -6.55 16.42 -16.34
CA ASP A 208 -7.34 17.51 -16.91
C ASP A 208 -8.52 17.87 -15.98
N PRO A 209 -8.83 19.16 -15.79
CA PRO A 209 -9.94 19.59 -14.94
C PRO A 209 -11.29 18.96 -15.28
N ARG A 210 -11.52 18.54 -16.53
CA ARG A 210 -12.76 17.86 -16.96
C ARG A 210 -12.93 16.48 -16.28
N ASP A 211 -11.82 15.83 -15.92
CA ASP A 211 -11.81 14.51 -15.30
C ASP A 211 -11.68 14.56 -13.77
N THR A 212 -11.73 15.75 -13.16
CA THR A 212 -11.50 15.95 -11.70
C THR A 212 -12.29 14.99 -10.80
N GLN A 213 -13.51 14.59 -11.20
CA GLN A 213 -14.37 13.67 -10.42
C GLN A 213 -14.12 12.19 -10.71
N ALA A 214 -13.49 11.87 -11.84
CA ALA A 214 -13.28 10.51 -12.33
C ALA A 214 -11.82 10.05 -12.20
N VAL A 215 -10.88 10.98 -12.01
CA VAL A 215 -9.46 10.69 -11.97
C VAL A 215 -9.10 9.88 -10.72
N VAL A 216 -8.50 8.70 -10.93
CA VAL A 216 -8.11 7.75 -9.88
C VAL A 216 -6.83 7.02 -10.32
N ALA A 217 -5.87 6.86 -9.40
CA ALA A 217 -4.73 5.96 -9.54
C ALA A 217 -5.01 4.68 -8.75
N ASP A 218 -4.66 3.55 -9.33
CA ASP A 218 -4.91 2.23 -8.76
C ASP A 218 -3.85 1.84 -7.71
N LEU A 219 -2.61 2.34 -7.86
CA LEU A 219 -1.52 2.13 -6.91
C LEU A 219 -1.13 3.44 -6.21
N ILE A 220 -0.93 3.35 -4.90
CA ILE A 220 -0.36 4.41 -4.08
C ILE A 220 1.13 4.51 -4.41
N ILE A 221 1.55 5.66 -4.91
CA ILE A 221 2.96 5.97 -5.15
C ILE A 221 3.61 6.27 -3.80
N VAL A 222 4.61 5.47 -3.44
CA VAL A 222 5.31 5.54 -2.16
C VAL A 222 6.74 6.00 -2.40
N PRO A 223 7.06 7.29 -2.23
CA PRO A 223 8.45 7.72 -2.31
C PRO A 223 9.23 7.14 -1.13
N LEU A 224 10.42 6.61 -1.42
CA LEU A 224 11.37 6.12 -0.43
C LEU A 224 12.58 7.06 -0.40
N PHE A 225 12.72 7.76 0.73
CA PHE A 225 13.83 8.68 1.02
C PHE A 225 14.90 7.92 1.83
N GLU A 226 16.10 7.75 1.26
CA GLU A 226 17.11 6.81 1.76
C GLU A 226 18.38 7.49 2.26
N THR A 227 18.81 8.60 1.68
CA THR A 227 19.99 9.36 2.11
C THR A 227 19.63 10.46 3.12
N ILE A 228 20.63 11.07 3.75
CA ILE A 228 20.42 12.24 4.61
C ILE A 228 19.84 13.41 3.83
N GLU A 229 20.33 13.63 2.60
CA GLU A 229 19.82 14.69 1.73
C GLU A 229 18.38 14.42 1.31
N ASP A 230 18.04 13.18 0.96
CA ASP A 230 16.68 12.77 0.62
C ASP A 230 15.72 13.01 1.80
N LEU A 231 16.12 12.65 3.02
CA LEU A 231 15.30 12.85 4.22
C LEU A 231 15.05 14.33 4.49
N ARG A 232 16.06 15.20 4.31
CA ARG A 232 15.90 16.66 4.42
C ARG A 232 14.94 17.22 3.36
N ASN A 233 14.96 16.64 2.16
CA ASN A 233 14.11 17.05 1.04
C ASN A 233 12.74 16.35 1.01
N ALA A 234 12.48 15.38 1.90
CA ALA A 234 11.25 14.59 1.89
C ALA A 234 9.97 15.45 1.99
N ALA A 235 9.91 16.36 2.96
CA ALA A 235 8.76 17.25 3.10
C ALA A 235 8.64 18.28 1.97
N PRO A 236 9.71 18.99 1.55
CA PRO A 236 9.67 19.86 0.37
C PRO A 236 9.18 19.17 -0.90
N ILE A 237 9.69 17.97 -1.23
CA ILE A 237 9.27 17.22 -2.43
C ILE A 237 7.78 16.89 -2.37
N MET A 238 7.30 16.42 -1.21
CA MET A 238 5.87 16.12 -1.05
C MET A 238 4.99 17.37 -1.10
N GLN A 239 5.46 18.50 -0.56
CA GLN A 239 4.78 19.79 -0.65
C GLN A 239 4.62 20.22 -2.12
N ASP A 240 5.72 20.19 -2.86
CA ASP A 240 5.72 20.59 -4.27
C ASP A 240 4.86 19.64 -5.12
N PHE A 241 4.93 18.33 -4.88
CA PHE A 241 4.07 17.34 -5.57
C PHE A 241 2.58 17.62 -5.34
N TYR A 242 2.16 17.87 -4.10
CA TYR A 242 0.75 18.15 -3.78
C TYR A 242 0.29 19.55 -4.21
N ALA A 243 1.21 20.49 -4.44
CA ALA A 243 0.91 21.79 -5.02
C ALA A 243 0.59 21.69 -6.52
N LEU A 244 0.97 20.61 -7.19
CA LEU A 244 0.69 20.42 -8.61
C LEU A 244 -0.81 20.27 -8.90
N PRO A 245 -1.31 20.85 -10.00
CA PRO A 245 -2.72 20.76 -10.37
C PRO A 245 -3.21 19.32 -10.50
N GLY A 246 -4.35 19.01 -9.87
CA GLY A 246 -5.01 17.71 -9.97
C GLY A 246 -4.52 16.65 -8.99
N ILE A 247 -3.30 16.75 -8.44
CA ILE A 247 -2.71 15.71 -7.56
C ILE A 247 -3.53 15.48 -6.30
N LEU A 248 -3.92 16.53 -5.57
CA LEU A 248 -4.75 16.37 -4.37
C LEU A 248 -6.07 15.64 -4.68
N LYS A 249 -6.71 15.98 -5.82
CA LYS A 249 -7.97 15.34 -6.22
C LYS A 249 -7.78 13.90 -6.64
N LEU A 250 -6.71 13.60 -7.39
CA LEU A 250 -6.31 12.23 -7.70
C LEU A 250 -6.18 11.40 -6.42
N VAL A 251 -5.41 11.86 -5.44
CA VAL A 251 -5.18 11.11 -4.20
C VAL A 251 -6.48 10.91 -3.40
N VAL A 252 -7.28 11.96 -3.23
CA VAL A 252 -8.58 11.87 -2.53
C VAL A 252 -9.51 10.87 -3.21
N ASN A 253 -9.65 10.94 -4.53
CA ASN A 253 -10.50 10.01 -5.29
C ASN A 253 -9.95 8.57 -5.25
N SER A 254 -8.64 8.40 -5.03
CA SER A 254 -7.96 7.10 -4.93
C SER A 254 -7.97 6.51 -3.51
N GLY A 255 -8.78 7.06 -2.62
CA GLY A 255 -8.96 6.56 -1.25
C GLY A 255 -8.35 7.45 -0.16
N GLY A 256 -7.72 8.57 -0.52
CA GLY A 256 -7.27 9.59 0.43
C GLY A 256 -6.16 9.11 1.35
N GLN A 257 -5.25 8.30 0.85
CA GLN A 257 -4.12 7.77 1.62
C GLN A 257 -2.80 8.04 0.88
N GLN A 258 -1.80 8.52 1.62
CA GLN A 258 -0.44 8.72 1.11
C GLN A 258 0.55 8.01 2.03
N ASP A 259 1.22 7.00 1.49
CA ASP A 259 2.31 6.34 2.20
C ASP A 259 3.63 7.02 1.80
N VAL A 260 4.51 7.26 2.78
CA VAL A 260 5.88 7.74 2.55
C VAL A 260 6.84 6.81 3.28
N MET A 261 7.81 6.24 2.56
CA MET A 261 8.76 5.29 3.13
C MET A 261 10.04 5.99 3.54
N LEU A 262 10.53 5.66 4.75
CA LEU A 262 11.75 6.23 5.31
C LEU A 262 12.81 5.14 5.44
N GLY A 263 13.96 5.36 4.80
CA GLY A 263 15.11 4.45 4.80
C GLY A 263 16.01 4.67 6.01
N TYR A 264 16.03 3.73 6.95
CA TYR A 264 16.87 3.84 8.15
C TYR A 264 18.30 3.34 7.91
N SER A 265 18.43 2.15 7.30
CA SER A 265 19.73 1.52 7.15
C SER A 265 20.64 2.24 6.17
N ASP A 266 20.06 2.86 5.14
CA ASP A 266 20.82 3.54 4.09
C ASP A 266 21.22 4.94 4.55
N SER A 267 20.34 5.68 5.22
CA SER A 267 20.68 6.97 5.84
C SER A 267 21.74 6.81 6.93
N ASN A 268 21.71 5.72 7.69
CA ASN A 268 22.76 5.40 8.65
C ASN A 268 24.11 5.07 7.99
N LYS A 269 24.13 4.47 6.78
CA LYS A 269 25.40 4.26 6.05
C LYS A 269 25.94 5.57 5.49
N ASP A 270 25.05 6.50 5.16
CA ASP A 270 25.36 7.80 4.57
C ASP A 270 25.89 8.80 5.63
N GLY A 271 25.07 9.11 6.64
CA GLY A 271 25.37 10.12 7.68
C GLY A 271 25.78 9.57 9.05
N GLY A 272 25.77 8.25 9.26
CA GLY A 272 25.97 7.65 10.58
C GLY A 272 24.70 7.64 11.44
N ILE A 273 24.77 6.98 12.61
CA ILE A 273 23.59 6.64 13.40
C ILE A 273 22.88 7.84 14.01
N LEU A 274 23.64 8.83 14.50
CA LEU A 274 23.06 9.98 15.19
C LEU A 274 22.32 10.89 14.22
N THR A 275 23.03 11.31 13.16
CA THR A 275 22.49 12.14 12.08
C THR A 275 21.30 11.46 11.39
N SER A 276 21.38 10.16 11.10
CA SER A 276 20.24 9.45 10.49
C SER A 276 18.99 9.43 11.39
N ILE A 277 19.13 9.13 12.68
CA ILE A 277 17.99 9.15 13.62
C ILE A 277 17.39 10.56 13.72
N TRP A 278 18.24 11.58 13.78
CA TRP A 278 17.79 12.97 13.86
C TRP A 278 17.05 13.40 12.60
N GLU A 279 17.58 13.11 11.43
CA GLU A 279 16.94 13.49 10.16
C GLU A 279 15.67 12.70 9.90
N LEU A 280 15.58 11.44 10.34
CA LEU A 280 14.33 10.67 10.35
C LEU A 280 13.27 11.33 11.25
N TYR A 281 13.67 11.82 12.43
CA TYR A 281 12.77 12.54 13.34
C TYR A 281 12.26 13.82 12.68
N ARG A 282 13.16 14.62 12.10
CA ARG A 282 12.83 15.88 11.42
C ARG A 282 11.93 15.66 10.21
N ALA A 283 12.28 14.74 9.32
CA ALA A 283 11.51 14.41 8.13
C ALA A 283 10.09 13.94 8.49
N SER A 284 9.97 13.03 9.46
CA SER A 284 8.68 12.52 9.93
C SER A 284 7.80 13.63 10.50
N THR A 285 8.39 14.53 11.29
CA THR A 285 7.68 15.68 11.89
C THR A 285 7.21 16.65 10.80
N ALA A 286 8.09 17.04 9.87
CA ALA A 286 7.76 17.95 8.78
C ALA A 286 6.70 17.38 7.82
N LEU A 287 6.74 16.07 7.54
CA LEU A 287 5.71 15.39 6.77
C LEU A 287 4.37 15.40 7.52
N ALA A 288 4.35 15.06 8.81
CA ALA A 288 3.12 15.07 9.60
C ALA A 288 2.51 16.49 9.69
N GLU A 289 3.33 17.52 9.87
CA GLU A 289 2.90 18.93 9.86
C GLU A 289 2.30 19.34 8.51
N PHE A 290 2.91 18.92 7.40
CA PHE A 290 2.41 19.22 6.06
C PHE A 290 1.07 18.53 5.76
N PHE A 291 0.96 17.23 6.08
CA PHE A 291 -0.24 16.45 5.78
C PHE A 291 -1.39 16.70 6.76
N GLY A 292 -1.11 17.08 8.01
CA GLY A 292 -2.11 17.35 9.05
C GLY A 292 -3.29 18.24 8.63
N PRO A 293 -3.08 19.39 7.96
CA PRO A 293 -4.17 20.25 7.49
C PRO A 293 -4.81 19.81 6.17
N LEU A 294 -4.28 18.81 5.45
CA LEU A 294 -4.82 18.43 4.14
C LEU A 294 -6.17 17.69 4.30
N PRO A 295 -7.23 18.15 3.62
CA PRO A 295 -8.55 17.55 3.77
C PRO A 295 -8.60 16.17 3.09
N ASN A 296 -9.06 15.16 3.84
CA ASN A 296 -9.29 13.80 3.34
C ASN A 296 -8.04 13.11 2.77
N VAL A 297 -6.85 13.46 3.26
CA VAL A 297 -5.61 12.74 2.97
C VAL A 297 -4.98 12.30 4.29
N ALA A 298 -4.86 11.00 4.50
CA ALA A 298 -4.16 10.41 5.63
C ALA A 298 -2.73 10.03 5.23
N LEU A 299 -1.76 10.65 5.91
CA LEU A 299 -0.36 10.22 5.83
C LEU A 299 -0.16 8.93 6.62
N ARG A 300 0.56 7.97 6.02
CA ARG A 300 1.08 6.80 6.72
C ARG A 300 2.59 6.69 6.48
N LEU A 301 3.38 6.78 7.54
CA LEU A 301 4.80 6.52 7.45
C LEU A 301 5.06 5.01 7.32
N PHE A 302 5.87 4.65 6.34
CA PHE A 302 6.34 3.29 6.12
C PHE A 302 7.80 3.19 6.58
N HIS A 303 8.00 2.52 7.72
CA HIS A 303 9.31 2.38 8.31
C HIS A 303 10.09 1.24 7.63
N GLY A 304 11.16 1.61 6.92
CA GLY A 304 12.06 0.70 6.23
C GLY A 304 12.98 -0.09 7.16
N ARG A 305 13.91 -0.83 6.54
CA ARG A 305 14.91 -1.64 7.24
C ARG A 305 15.84 -0.74 8.06
N GLY A 306 16.05 -1.07 9.34
CA GLY A 306 17.25 -0.62 10.05
C GLY A 306 17.06 0.28 11.28
N GLY A 307 15.85 0.69 11.61
CA GLY A 307 15.59 1.41 12.86
C GLY A 307 15.73 0.51 14.09
N THR A 308 15.68 1.11 15.28
CA THR A 308 15.51 0.42 16.57
C THR A 308 14.41 -0.65 16.53
N VAL A 309 13.38 -0.45 15.68
CA VAL A 309 12.28 -1.39 15.40
C VAL A 309 12.72 -2.69 14.71
N GLY A 310 13.71 -2.64 13.82
CA GLY A 310 14.04 -3.73 12.88
C GLY A 310 15.41 -4.38 13.05
N ARG A 311 16.31 -3.82 13.87
CA ARG A 311 17.67 -4.37 14.12
C ARG A 311 17.89 -4.92 15.52
N GLY A 312 16.83 -5.21 16.27
CA GLY A 312 16.96 -5.70 17.65
C GLY A 312 17.60 -4.69 18.60
N GLY A 313 17.51 -3.39 18.30
CA GLY A 313 18.03 -2.30 19.14
C GLY A 313 17.12 -1.93 20.32
N GLY A 314 15.92 -2.51 20.38
CA GLY A 314 14.97 -2.36 21.47
C GLY A 314 13.63 -3.05 21.14
N PRO A 315 12.71 -3.17 22.11
CA PRO A 315 11.36 -3.68 21.86
C PRO A 315 10.62 -2.83 20.81
N SER A 316 9.93 -3.47 19.85
CA SER A 316 9.15 -2.76 18.82
C SER A 316 8.11 -1.81 19.41
N TYR A 317 7.61 -2.12 20.61
CA TYR A 317 6.72 -1.26 21.40
C TYR A 317 7.34 0.12 21.67
N ASP A 318 8.53 0.16 22.29
CA ASP A 318 9.21 1.39 22.68
C ASP A 318 9.59 2.24 21.46
N ALA A 319 9.99 1.56 20.37
CA ALA A 319 10.38 2.23 19.15
C ALA A 319 9.20 2.91 18.42
N ILE A 320 7.98 2.36 18.54
CA ILE A 320 6.74 3.01 18.07
C ILE A 320 6.39 4.20 18.98
N LEU A 321 6.50 4.04 20.31
CA LEU A 321 6.24 5.14 21.25
C LEU A 321 7.22 6.31 21.13
N ALA A 322 8.42 6.05 20.63
CA ALA A 322 9.45 7.04 20.40
C ALA A 322 9.29 7.81 19.06
N GLN A 323 8.32 7.43 18.21
CA GLN A 323 8.04 8.20 16.99
C GLN A 323 7.56 9.62 17.35
N PRO A 324 7.83 10.63 16.50
CA PRO A 324 7.40 12.00 16.77
C PRO A 324 5.86 12.08 16.93
N PRO A 325 5.35 12.98 17.79
CA PRO A 325 3.91 13.16 17.96
C PRO A 325 3.21 13.44 16.62
N GLY A 326 2.02 12.84 16.43
CA GLY A 326 1.23 13.05 15.20
C GLY A 326 1.71 12.28 13.97
N THR A 327 2.72 11.41 14.07
CA THR A 327 3.21 10.61 12.93
C THR A 327 2.56 9.22 12.80
N VAL A 328 2.02 8.67 13.89
CA VAL A 328 1.38 7.34 13.92
C VAL A 328 -0.10 7.42 13.56
N ASN A 329 -0.88 8.31 14.19
CA ASN A 329 -2.28 8.59 13.87
C ASN A 329 -3.17 7.37 13.58
N GLY A 330 -3.05 6.32 14.40
CA GLY A 330 -3.83 5.09 14.32
C GLY A 330 -3.33 4.08 13.29
N GLN A 331 -2.20 4.35 12.63
CA GLN A 331 -1.66 3.52 11.56
C GLN A 331 -0.17 3.27 11.79
N ILE A 332 0.25 2.04 11.52
CA ILE A 332 1.68 1.69 11.50
C ILE A 332 1.93 0.79 10.30
N ARG A 333 3.02 1.06 9.58
CA ARG A 333 3.54 0.19 8.54
C ARG A 333 5.04 0.06 8.72
N LEU A 334 5.52 -1.16 8.90
CA LEU A 334 6.92 -1.45 9.17
C LEU A 334 7.40 -2.64 8.35
N THR A 335 8.68 -2.64 8.02
CA THR A 335 9.33 -3.77 7.35
C THR A 335 9.83 -4.77 8.40
N GLU A 336 9.25 -5.96 8.45
CA GLU A 336 9.83 -7.08 9.20
C GLU A 336 10.94 -7.74 8.38
N GLN A 337 12.13 -7.85 8.97
CA GLN A 337 13.27 -8.47 8.30
C GLN A 337 13.12 -9.99 8.25
N GLY A 338 13.57 -10.61 7.15
CA GLY A 338 13.52 -12.07 6.99
C GLY A 338 14.22 -12.82 8.14
N GLU A 339 15.33 -12.28 8.64
CA GLU A 339 16.08 -12.82 9.77
C GLU A 339 15.31 -12.79 11.10
N VAL A 340 14.30 -11.93 11.27
CA VAL A 340 13.50 -11.83 12.52
C VAL A 340 12.15 -12.55 12.45
N ILE A 341 11.69 -12.94 11.26
CA ILE A 341 10.37 -13.56 11.07
C ILE A 341 10.20 -14.81 11.95
N ALA A 342 11.19 -15.69 11.96
CA ALA A 342 11.13 -16.92 12.75
C ALA A 342 11.02 -16.62 14.26
N ALA A 343 11.78 -15.63 14.76
CA ALA A 343 11.76 -15.26 16.17
C ALA A 343 10.42 -14.64 16.60
N LYS A 344 9.76 -13.88 15.71
CA LYS A 344 8.51 -13.18 16.02
C LYS A 344 7.25 -13.99 15.74
N TYR A 345 7.25 -14.87 14.73
CA TYR A 345 6.02 -15.47 14.20
C TYR A 345 6.04 -17.01 14.07
N ALA A 346 7.16 -17.70 14.30
CA ALA A 346 7.20 -19.17 14.14
C ALA A 346 6.37 -19.92 15.21
N ASN A 347 6.14 -19.29 16.36
CA ASN A 347 5.27 -19.81 17.41
C ASN A 347 3.99 -18.95 17.48
N PRO A 348 2.78 -19.53 17.37
CA PRO A 348 1.54 -18.77 17.37
C PRO A 348 1.31 -17.90 18.62
N GLN A 349 1.73 -18.34 19.80
CA GLN A 349 1.63 -17.55 21.04
C GLN A 349 2.57 -16.34 21.01
N ILE A 350 3.81 -16.53 20.54
CA ILE A 350 4.76 -15.41 20.37
C ILE A 350 4.25 -14.43 19.31
N GLY A 351 3.73 -14.94 18.19
CA GLY A 351 3.13 -14.11 17.13
C GLY A 351 1.96 -13.28 17.63
N HIS A 352 1.09 -13.86 18.46
CA HIS A 352 -0.01 -13.13 19.10
C HIS A 352 0.51 -11.99 19.98
N VAL A 353 1.46 -12.27 20.87
CA VAL A 353 2.06 -11.24 21.75
C VAL A 353 2.72 -10.13 20.93
N ASN A 354 3.42 -10.48 19.84
CA ASN A 354 4.04 -9.49 18.98
C ASN A 354 2.99 -8.59 18.31
N LEU A 355 1.91 -9.15 17.77
CA LEU A 355 0.80 -8.36 17.20
C LEU A 355 0.11 -7.49 18.25
N GLU A 356 -0.10 -8.03 19.45
CA GLU A 356 -0.69 -7.31 20.59
C GLU A 356 0.16 -6.09 20.96
N LEU A 357 1.49 -6.23 21.04
CA LEU A 357 2.41 -5.13 21.31
C LEU A 357 2.38 -4.06 20.22
N LEU A 358 2.31 -4.45 18.94
CA LEU A 358 2.20 -3.49 17.83
C LEU A 358 0.89 -2.68 17.93
N VAL A 359 -0.23 -3.35 18.21
CA VAL A 359 -1.54 -2.68 18.39
C VAL A 359 -1.52 -1.75 19.60
N ALA A 360 -1.03 -2.23 20.75
CA ALA A 360 -0.97 -1.46 21.99
C ALA A 360 -0.09 -0.21 21.82
N ALA A 361 1.10 -0.34 21.25
CA ALA A 361 2.00 0.79 21.00
C ALA A 361 1.39 1.80 20.02
N THR A 362 0.71 1.32 18.97
CA THR A 362 0.03 2.18 18.00
C THR A 362 -1.08 2.99 18.67
N LEU A 363 -1.91 2.35 19.50
CA LEU A 363 -2.98 3.03 20.23
C LEU A 363 -2.44 4.05 21.22
N GLU A 364 -1.42 3.69 22.01
CA GLU A 364 -0.79 4.60 22.95
C GLU A 364 -0.11 5.78 22.23
N ALA A 365 0.69 5.53 21.19
CA ALA A 365 1.33 6.57 20.41
C ALA A 365 0.32 7.50 19.73
N THR A 366 -0.86 7.00 19.39
CA THR A 366 -1.91 7.82 18.78
C THR A 366 -2.64 8.67 19.81
N LEU A 367 -3.03 8.09 20.94
CA LEU A 367 -3.92 8.74 21.90
C LEU A 367 -3.18 9.54 22.97
N LEU A 368 -1.91 9.21 23.25
CA LEU A 368 -1.16 9.73 24.41
C LEU A 368 0.14 10.47 24.04
N SER A 369 0.47 10.63 22.75
CA SER A 369 1.72 11.30 22.32
C SER A 369 1.69 12.83 22.32
N ALA A 370 0.52 13.46 22.39
CA ALA A 370 0.36 14.92 22.35
C ALA A 370 1.12 15.67 23.46
N HIS A 371 1.50 14.97 24.54
CA HIS A 371 2.27 15.53 25.66
C HIS A 371 3.77 15.24 25.61
N LYS A 372 4.28 14.63 24.53
CA LYS A 372 5.67 14.14 24.43
C LYS A 372 6.56 15.00 23.50
N THR A 373 6.17 16.24 23.18
CA THR A 373 7.02 17.14 22.39
C THR A 373 8.32 17.45 23.16
N PRO A 374 9.51 17.15 22.60
CA PRO A 374 10.77 17.43 23.27
C PRO A 374 10.94 18.93 23.54
N ALA A 375 11.62 19.25 24.64
CA ALA A 375 11.96 20.64 24.94
C ALA A 375 12.91 21.20 23.85
N PRO A 376 12.80 22.49 23.48
CA PRO A 376 13.59 23.08 22.39
C PRO A 376 15.10 22.87 22.54
N GLU A 377 15.63 22.92 23.76
CA GLU A 377 17.05 22.71 24.05
C GLU A 377 17.56 21.32 23.64
N PHE A 378 16.71 20.29 23.64
CA PHE A 378 17.08 18.95 23.19
C PHE A 378 17.07 18.85 21.66
N LEU A 379 16.20 19.59 20.99
CA LEU A 379 16.16 19.67 19.53
C LEU A 379 17.39 20.44 19.02
N GLU A 380 17.74 21.55 19.68
CA GLU A 380 18.94 22.33 19.39
C GLU A 380 20.22 21.51 19.60
N ALA A 381 20.31 20.77 20.71
CA ALA A 381 21.44 19.89 20.95
C ALA A 381 21.53 18.74 19.93
N ALA A 382 20.40 18.17 19.51
CA ALA A 382 20.39 17.14 18.47
C ALA A 382 20.86 17.68 17.12
N GLU A 383 20.48 18.92 16.76
CA GLU A 383 20.95 19.60 15.56
C GLU A 383 22.47 19.89 15.62
N GLU A 384 23.01 20.32 16.76
CA GLU A 384 24.45 20.58 16.91
C GLU A 384 25.29 19.28 16.85
N LEU A 385 24.74 18.17 17.33
CA LEU A 385 25.42 16.87 17.33
C LEU A 385 25.33 16.13 15.99
N SER A 386 24.34 16.47 15.16
CA SER A 386 24.06 15.85 13.86
C SER A 386 24.93 16.43 12.75
#